data_AF-A0A5S4HB62-F1
#
_entry.id   AF-A0A5S4HB62-F1
#
_cell.length_a   1.000
_cell.length_b   1.000
_cell.length_c   1.000
_cell.angle_alpha   90.00
_cell.angle_beta   90.00
_cell.angle_gamma   90.00
#
_symmetry.space_group_name_H-M   'P 1'
#
loop_
_entity.id
_entity.type
_entity.pdbx_description
1 polymer ?
#
loop_
_entity_poly.entity_id
_entity_poly.type
_entity_poly.pdbx_seq_one_letter_code
_entity_poly.pdbx_strand_id
1 'polypeptide(L)' 'MPPPRGRACADVFTGWRAATARRFAAEGLESPDDLATFVFAAFEGALILSRTGHDTGPLHVTAGIVAETIRRRSRKAR' A
#
# COMPACT_ATOMS: atom_id res chain seq x y z
N MET A 1 -24.32 16.17 10.32
CA MET A 1 -23.33 16.91 9.52
C MET A 1 -22.28 15.89 9.08
N PRO A 2 -22.11 15.62 7.78
CA PRO A 2 -21.11 14.64 7.33
C PRO A 2 -19.71 15.12 7.73
N PRO A 3 -18.77 14.20 8.03
CA PRO A 3 -17.44 14.59 8.47
C PRO A 3 -16.75 15.48 7.40
N PRO A 4 -15.89 16.42 7.82
CA PRO A 4 -15.13 17.23 6.88
C PRO A 4 -14.34 16.34 5.91
N ARG A 5 -14.27 16.74 4.63
CA ARG A 5 -13.81 15.89 3.51
C ARG A 5 -12.44 15.23 3.77
N GLY A 6 -11.50 15.95 4.38
CA GLY A 6 -10.18 15.42 4.72
C GLY A 6 -10.24 14.25 5.71
N ARG A 7 -11.21 14.27 6.63
CA ARG A 7 -11.41 13.19 7.61
C ARG A 7 -11.97 11.93 6.95
N ALA A 8 -12.93 12.08 6.05
CA ALA A 8 -13.46 10.95 5.27
C ALA A 8 -12.38 10.26 4.41
N CYS A 9 -11.49 11.02 3.76
CA CYS A 9 -10.37 10.45 3.02
C CYS A 9 -9.38 9.73 3.95
N ALA A 10 -9.04 10.32 5.09
CA ALA A 10 -8.16 9.70 6.08
C ALA A 10 -8.73 8.39 6.63
N ASP A 11 -10.05 8.33 6.83
CA ASP A 11 -10.74 7.13 7.32
C ASP A 11 -10.66 5.99 6.30
N VAL A 12 -10.81 6.29 5.01
CA VAL A 12 -10.68 5.28 3.93
C VAL A 12 -9.27 4.71 3.87
N PHE A 13 -8.24 5.56 3.83
CA PHE A 13 -6.84 5.10 3.82
C PHE A 13 -6.47 4.34 5.09
N THR A 14 -7.02 4.74 6.24
CA THR A 14 -6.83 4.02 7.50
C THR A 14 -7.50 2.64 7.46
N GLY A 15 -8.72 2.55 6.96
CA GLY A 15 -9.43 1.29 6.79
C GLY A 15 -8.72 0.33 5.84
N TRP A 16 -8.25 0.82 4.70
CA TRP A 16 -7.50 0.03 3.73
C TRP A 16 -6.16 -0.45 4.28
N ARG A 17 -5.35 0.43 4.88
CA ARG A 17 -4.08 0.03 5.51
C ARG A 17 -4.30 -1.02 6.59
N ALA A 18 -5.31 -0.84 7.45
CA ALA A 18 -5.64 -1.82 8.48
C ALA A 18 -6.07 -3.17 7.90
N ALA A 19 -6.87 -3.19 6.82
CA ALA A 19 -7.24 -4.43 6.15
C ALA A 19 -6.04 -5.15 5.53
N THR A 20 -5.13 -4.41 4.89
CA THR A 20 -3.90 -4.95 4.32
C THR A 20 -2.96 -5.48 5.41
N ALA A 21 -2.76 -4.75 6.51
CA ALA A 21 -1.94 -5.19 7.63
C ALA A 21 -2.49 -6.49 8.25
N ARG A 22 -3.82 -6.60 8.45
CA ARG A 22 -4.44 -7.85 8.91
C ARG A 22 -4.15 -9.02 7.98
N ARG A 23 -4.19 -8.80 6.65
CA ARG A 23 -3.86 -9.84 5.68
C ARG A 23 -2.40 -10.27 5.78
N PHE A 24 -1.48 -9.32 5.89
CA PHE A 24 -0.05 -9.59 6.07
C PHE A 24 0.24 -10.34 7.37
N ALA A 25 -0.41 -9.95 8.47
CA ALA A 25 -0.30 -10.67 9.74
C ALA A 25 -0.81 -12.12 9.65
N ALA A 26 -1.92 -12.35 8.94
CA ALA A 26 -2.46 -13.69 8.71
C ALA A 26 -1.54 -14.57 7.83
N GLU A 27 -0.66 -13.96 7.04
CA GLU A 27 0.40 -14.66 6.28
C GLU A 27 1.71 -14.81 7.06
N GLY A 28 1.76 -14.37 8.32
CA GLY A 28 2.94 -14.44 9.18
C GLY A 28 4.00 -13.38 8.87
N LEU A 29 3.71 -12.35 8.07
CA LEU A 29 4.71 -11.35 7.69
C LEU A 29 5.15 -10.49 8.87
N GLU A 30 6.45 -10.26 8.99
CA GLU A 30 7.01 -9.33 9.97
C GLU A 30 6.61 -7.88 9.66
N SER A 31 6.32 -7.12 10.73
CA SER A 31 5.91 -5.71 10.68
C SER A 31 4.79 -5.44 9.67
N PRO A 32 3.61 -6.06 9.84
CA PRO A 32 2.52 -5.99 8.87
C PRO A 32 1.99 -4.56 8.65
N ASP A 33 1.93 -3.74 9.70
CA ASP A 33 1.50 -2.34 9.61
C ASP A 33 2.49 -1.46 8.84
N ASP A 34 3.80 -1.67 9.05
CA ASP A 34 4.85 -0.96 8.32
C ASP A 34 4.84 -1.34 6.85
N LEU A 35 4.68 -2.64 6.56
CA LEU A 35 4.60 -3.13 5.19
C LEU A 35 3.34 -2.60 4.48
N ALA A 36 2.20 -2.56 5.15
CA ALA A 36 0.99 -1.96 4.60
C ALA A 36 1.21 -0.47 4.29
N THR A 37 1.83 0.27 5.22
CA THR A 37 2.15 1.69 5.02
C THR A 37 3.08 1.90 3.81
N PHE A 38 4.13 1.08 3.69
CA PHE A 38 5.04 1.11 2.54
C PHE A 38 4.31 0.89 1.21
N VAL A 39 3.42 -0.12 1.13
CA VAL A 39 2.68 -0.43 -0.09
C VAL A 39 1.83 0.75 -0.54
N PHE A 40 1.08 1.38 0.38
CA PHE A 40 0.27 2.54 0.04
C PHE A 40 1.12 3.75 -0.34
N ALA A 41 2.20 4.05 0.40
CA ALA A 41 3.09 5.15 0.06
C ALA A 41 3.72 4.99 -1.35
N ALA A 42 4.11 3.76 -1.70
CA ALA A 42 4.66 3.45 -3.02
C ALA A 42 3.62 3.68 -4.14
N PHE A 43 2.39 3.21 -3.96
CA PHE A 43 1.33 3.41 -4.97
C PHE A 43 0.88 4.87 -5.08
N GLU A 44 0.81 5.63 -3.98
CA GLU A 44 0.49 7.07 -4.05
C GLU A 44 1.56 7.85 -4.82
N GLY A 45 2.86 7.55 -4.58
CA GLY A 45 3.95 8.12 -5.38
C GLY A 45 3.84 7.75 -6.85
N ALA A 46 3.53 6.49 -7.15
CA ALA A 46 3.34 6.02 -8.52
C ALA A 46 2.14 6.70 -9.20
N LEU A 47 1.02 6.90 -8.48
CA LEU A 47 -0.14 7.63 -8.99
C LEU A 47 0.19 9.09 -9.33
N ILE A 48 0.99 9.77 -8.50
CA ILE A 48 1.46 11.14 -8.77
C ILE A 48 2.33 11.15 -10.03
N LEU A 49 3.34 10.29 -10.13
CA LEU A 49 4.23 10.22 -11.29
C LEU A 49 3.45 9.88 -12.57
N SER A 50 2.57 8.88 -12.51
CA SER A 50 1.75 8.48 -13.65
C SER A 50 0.83 9.59 -14.15
N ARG A 51 0.23 10.35 -13.23
CA ARG A 51 -0.64 11.46 -13.59
C ARG A 51 0.13 12.64 -14.17
N THR A 52 1.33 12.90 -13.63
CA THR A 52 2.19 13.99 -14.10
C THR A 52 2.78 13.69 -15.48
N GLY A 53 3.15 12.43 -15.73
CA GLY A 53 3.70 11.98 -17.00
C GLY A 53 2.67 11.49 -18.02
N HIS A 54 1.38 11.46 -17.67
CA HIS A 54 0.32 10.83 -18.47
C HIS A 54 0.65 9.40 -18.94
N ASP A 55 1.34 8.64 -18.08
CA ASP A 55 1.87 7.31 -18.37
C ASP A 55 1.60 6.36 -17.19
N THR A 56 1.07 5.18 -17.46
CA THR A 56 0.85 4.14 -16.43
C THR A 56 2.09 3.32 -16.09
N GLY A 57 3.21 3.53 -16.78
CA GLY A 57 4.49 2.87 -16.54
C GLY A 57 4.93 2.82 -15.07
N PRO A 58 4.91 3.95 -14.32
CA PRO A 58 5.24 3.96 -12.90
C PRO A 58 4.39 3.03 -12.04
N LEU A 59 3.09 2.88 -12.32
CA LEU A 59 2.22 1.94 -11.60
C LEU A 59 2.63 0.49 -11.84
N HIS A 60 3.00 0.14 -13.07
CA HIS A 60 3.41 -1.22 -13.41
C HIS A 60 4.74 -1.60 -12.74
N VAL A 61 5.70 -0.67 -12.76
CA VAL A 61 6.99 -0.82 -12.06
C VAL A 61 6.76 -1.00 -10.55
N THR A 62 5.97 -0.12 -9.94
CA THR A 62 5.66 -0.19 -8.50
C THR A 62 4.96 -1.49 -8.12
N ALA A 63 3.99 -1.96 -8.92
CA ALA A 63 3.31 -3.22 -8.69
C ALA A 63 4.29 -4.41 -8.68
N GLY A 64 5.23 -4.46 -9.63
CA GLY A 64 6.26 -5.50 -9.69
C GLY A 64 7.16 -5.51 -8.45
N ILE A 65 7.64 -4.33 -8.03
CA ILE A 65 8.54 -4.17 -6.87
C ILE A 65 7.82 -4.51 -5.56
N VAL A 66 6.57 -4.04 -5.39
CA VAL A 66 5.75 -4.33 -4.21
C VAL A 66 5.50 -5.83 -4.10
N ALA A 67 5.10 -6.49 -5.19
CA ALA A 67 4.84 -7.92 -5.19
C ALA A 67 6.09 -8.72 -4.82
N GLU A 68 7.27 -8.32 -5.33
CA GLU A 68 8.53 -8.98 -4.95
C GLU A 68 8.92 -8.74 -3.50
N THR A 69 8.71 -7.52 -3.00
CA THR A 69 8.95 -7.18 -1.59
C THR A 69 8.10 -8.03 -0.65
N ILE A 70 6.80 -8.17 -0.95
CA ILE A 70 5.89 -9.00 -0.17
C ILE A 70 6.38 -10.46 -0.20
N ARG A 71 6.62 -11.04 -1.38
CA ARG A 71 7.12 -12.42 -1.52
C ARG A 71 8.41 -12.67 -0.74
N ARG A 72 9.35 -11.72 -0.77
CA ARG A 72 10.61 -11.82 -0.02
C ARG A 72 10.37 -11.86 1.49
N ARG A 73 9.45 -11.04 2.00
CA ARG A 73 9.10 -11.04 3.43
C ARG A 73 8.33 -12.31 3.82
N SER A 74 7.46 -12.82 2.95
CA SER A 74 6.75 -14.10 3.18
C SER A 74 7.72 -15.27 3.31
N ARG A 75 8.78 -15.30 2.49
CA ARG A 75 9.80 -16.36 2.56
C ARG A 75 10.67 -16.30 3.80
N LYS A 76 10.89 -15.11 4.38
CA LYS A 76 11.68 -14.95 5.62
C LYS A 76 10.88 -15.33 6.87
N ALA A 77 9.56 -15.20 6.82
CA ALA A 77 8.66 -15.50 7.92
C ALA A 77 8.36 -17.01 8.11
N ARG A 78 8.79 -17.86 7.17
CA ARG A 78 8.52 -19.31 7.15
C ARG A 78 9.77 -20.09 7.53
#